data_AF-A0A1G7L823-F1
#
_entry.id   AF-A0A1G7L823-F1
#
_cell.length_a   1.000
_cell.length_b   1.000
_cell.length_c   1.000
_cell.angle_alpha   90.00
_cell.angle_beta   90.00
_cell.angle_gamma   90.00
#
_symmetry.space_group_name_H-M   'P 1'
#
loop_
_entity.id
_entity.type
_entity.pdbx_description
1 polymer ?
#
loop_
_entity_poly.entity_id
_entity_poly.type
_entity_poly.pdbx_seq_one_letter_code
_entity_poly.pdbx_strand_id
1 'polypeptide(L)' 'MKPITVEDRDRLWEEIVYIAYYLHWSFESILELDHRTRARVIHEIGAINTRVDQPPQEY' A
#
# COMPACT_ATOMS: atom_id res chain seq x y z
N MET A 1 -4.19 -5.30 25.20
CA MET A 1 -4.74 -4.88 23.89
C MET A 1 -4.39 -3.43 23.71
N LYS A 2 -3.60 -3.06 22.69
CA LYS A 2 -3.18 -1.66 22.48
C LYS A 2 -4.38 -0.88 21.95
N PRO A 3 -4.75 0.28 22.53
CA PRO A 3 -5.89 1.05 22.04
C PRO A 3 -5.57 1.55 20.63
N ILE A 4 -6.54 1.41 19.72
CA ILE A 4 -6.47 1.98 18.37
C ILE A 4 -6.52 3.49 18.54
N THR A 5 -5.36 4.13 18.43
CA THR A 5 -5.22 5.59 18.56
C THR A 5 -5.68 6.27 17.28
N VAL A 6 -5.94 7.57 17.33
CA VAL A 6 -6.32 8.34 16.13
C VAL A 6 -5.26 8.21 15.03
N GLU A 7 -3.98 8.12 15.42
CA GLU A 7 -2.82 7.86 14.55
C GLU A 7 -2.95 6.55 13.73
N ASP A 8 -3.59 5.53 14.29
CA ASP A 8 -3.78 4.24 13.60
C ASP A 8 -4.84 4.32 12.49
N ARG A 9 -5.78 5.28 12.57
CA ARG A 9 -6.80 5.48 11.53
C ARG A 9 -6.25 6.26 10.33
N ASP A 10 -5.46 7.28 10.59
CA ASP A 10 -4.85 8.08 9.51
C ASP A 10 -3.89 7.21 8.70
N ARG A 11 -3.09 6.38 9.37
CA ARG A 11 -2.26 5.37 8.71
C ARG A 11 -3.07 4.38 7.87
N LEU A 12 -4.17 3.85 8.40
CA LEU A 12 -5.02 2.92 7.64
C LEU A 12 -5.59 3.59 6.39
N TRP A 13 -6.01 4.84 6.50
CA TRP A 13 -6.50 5.63 5.36
C TRP A 13 -5.43 5.79 4.27
N GLU A 14 -4.20 6.14 4.66
CA GLU A 14 -3.06 6.24 3.74
C GLU A 14 -2.78 4.91 3.03
N GLU A 15 -2.78 3.79 3.77
CA GLU A 15 -2.60 2.44 3.22
C GLU A 15 -3.67 2.11 2.16
N ILE A 16 -4.94 2.46 2.42
CA ILE A 16 -6.05 2.20 1.49
C ILE A 16 -5.93 3.05 0.22
N VAL A 17 -5.69 4.36 0.38
CA VAL A 17 -5.58 5.29 -0.76
C VAL A 17 -4.40 4.91 -1.65
N TYR A 18 -3.26 4.53 -1.06
CA TYR A 18 -2.07 4.10 -1.79
C TYR A 18 -2.36 2.87 -2.66
N ILE A 19 -2.98 1.83 -2.09
CA ILE A 19 -3.30 0.61 -2.82
C ILE A 19 -4.36 0.89 -3.90
N ALA A 20 -5.40 1.64 -3.58
CA ALA A 20 -6.45 1.98 -4.54
C ALA A 20 -5.91 2.80 -5.72
N TYR A 21 -4.94 3.69 -5.49
CA TYR A 21 -4.31 4.47 -6.55
C TYR A 21 -3.54 3.58 -7.54
N TYR A 22 -2.74 2.62 -7.05
CA TYR A 22 -1.89 1.79 -7.90
C TYR A 22 -2.58 0.57 -8.51
N LEU A 23 -3.53 -0.04 -7.79
CA LEU A 23 -4.20 -1.27 -8.24
C LEU A 23 -5.62 -1.03 -8.74
N HIS A 24 -6.17 0.17 -8.55
CA HIS A 24 -7.56 0.52 -8.89
C HIS A 24 -8.61 -0.40 -8.26
N TRP A 25 -8.27 -1.05 -7.16
CA TRP A 25 -9.21 -1.83 -6.36
C TRP A 25 -10.15 -0.94 -5.57
N SER A 26 -11.34 -1.43 -5.27
CA SER A 26 -12.28 -0.72 -4.41
C SER A 26 -11.76 -0.66 -2.98
N PHE A 27 -12.17 0.38 -2.24
CA PHE A 27 -11.79 0.52 -0.83
C PHE A 27 -12.34 -0.64 0.02
N GLU A 28 -13.51 -1.16 -0.34
CA GLU A 28 -14.13 -2.33 0.30
C GLU A 28 -13.23 -3.56 0.20
N SER A 29 -12.77 -3.92 -1.00
CA SER A 29 -11.88 -5.07 -1.19
C SER A 29 -10.54 -4.92 -0.47
N ILE A 30 -10.05 -3.68 -0.31
CA ILE A 30 -8.81 -3.42 0.42
C ILE A 30 -9.00 -3.56 1.94
N LEU A 31 -10.17 -3.15 2.46
CA LEU A 31 -10.53 -3.29 3.87
C LEU A 31 -10.74 -4.76 4.29
N GLU A 32 -11.06 -5.65 3.36
CA GLU A 32 -11.13 -7.09 3.59
C GLU A 32 -9.76 -7.75 3.79
N LEU A 33 -8.67 -7.09 3.36
CA LEU A 33 -7.31 -7.58 3.58
C LEU A 33 -6.91 -7.45 5.04
N ASP A 34 -6.36 -8.54 5.61
CA ASP A 34 -5.71 -8.46 6.90
C ASP A 34 -4.49 -7.53 6.85
N HIS A 35 -4.08 -7.01 8.01
CA HIS A 35 -3.00 -6.03 8.11
C HIS A 35 -1.67 -6.52 7.51
N ARG A 36 -1.34 -7.81 7.62
CA ARG A 36 -0.08 -8.36 7.09
C ARG A 36 -0.13 -8.45 5.57
N THR A 37 -1.25 -8.90 5.03
CA THR A 37 -1.45 -8.96 3.57
C THR A 37 -1.41 -7.56 2.97
N ARG A 38 -2.09 -6.58 3.57
CA ARG A 38 -2.07 -5.19 3.11
C ARG A 38 -0.65 -4.61 3.13
N ALA A 39 0.10 -4.81 4.21
CA ALA A 39 1.49 -4.36 4.31
C ALA A 39 2.39 -5.00 3.23
N ARG A 40 2.18 -6.28 2.91
CA ARG A 40 2.92 -6.96 1.83
C ARG A 40 2.60 -6.35 0.47
N VAL A 41 1.33 -6.10 0.17
CA VAL A 41 0.91 -5.47 -1.10
C VAL A 41 1.59 -4.11 -1.29
N ILE A 42 1.61 -3.27 -0.24
CA ILE A 42 2.27 -1.96 -0.28
C ILE A 42 3.76 -2.10 -0.61
N HIS A 43 4.45 -3.06 0.04
CA HIS A 43 5.86 -3.33 -0.23
C HIS A 43 6.10 -3.75 -1.69
N GLU A 44 5.27 -4.62 -2.24
CA GLU A 44 5.42 -5.07 -3.63
C GLU A 44 5.17 -3.95 -4.65
N ILE A 45 4.17 -3.09 -4.42
CA ILE A 45 3.93 -1.90 -5.25
C ILE A 45 5.19 -1.02 -5.29
N GLY A 46 5.76 -0.71 -4.12
CA GLY A 46 6.98 0.09 -4.02
C GLY A 46 8.17 -0.56 -4.74
N ALA A 47 8.36 -1.87 -4.59
CA ALA A 47 9.44 -2.60 -5.25
C ALA A 47 9.29 -2.63 -6.78
N ILE A 48 8.05 -2.72 -7.30
CA ILE A 48 7.79 -2.67 -8.75
C ILE A 48 8.10 -1.27 -9.29
N ASN A 49 7.56 -0.22 -8.67
CA ASN A 49 7.78 1.16 -9.13
C ASN A 49 9.26 1.55 -9.09
N THR A 50 9.99 1.14 -8.04
CA THR A 50 11.43 1.38 -7.94
C THR A 50 12.21 0.76 -9.11
N ARG A 51 11.79 -0.41 -9.60
CA ARG A 51 12.42 -1.07 -10.76
C ARG A 51 12.04 -0.40 -12.08
N VAL A 52 10.81 0.08 -12.21
CA VAL A 52 10.31 0.78 -13.40
C VAL A 52 10.95 2.16 -13.55
N ASP A 53 11.16 2.87 -12.44
CA ASP A 53 11.74 4.21 -12.43
C ASP A 53 13.27 4.23 -12.58
N GLN A 54 13.94 3.07 -12.71
CA GLN A 54 15.36 3.04 -13.03
C GLN A 54 15.57 3.57 -14.46
N PRO A 55 16.42 4.60 -14.68
CA PRO A 55 16.74 5.05 -16.02
C PRO A 55 17.35 3.89 -16.82
N PRO A 56 17.10 3.81 -18.14
CA PRO A 56 17.73 2.81 -18.98
C PRO A 56 19.25 2.83 -18.76
N GLN A 57 19.86 1.67 -18.55
CA GLN A 57 21.32 1.57 -18.54
C GLN A 57 21.82 2.00 -19.93
N GLU A 58 22.43 3.17 -20.01
CA GLU A 58 23.13 3.63 -21.22
C GLU A 58 24.28 2.64 -21.51
N TYR A 59 24.26 2.03 -22.69
CA TYR A 59 25.31 1.15 -23.23
C TYR A 59 26.20 1.92 -24.20
#